data_AF-A0A9P9BGH0-F1
#
_entry.id   AF-A0A9P9BGH0-F1
#
_cell.length_a   1.000
_cell.length_b   1.000
_cell.length_c   1.000
_cell.angle_alpha   90.00
_cell.angle_beta   90.00
_cell.angle_gamma   90.00
#
_symmetry.space_group_name_H-M   'P 1'
#
loop_
_entity.id
_entity.type
_entity.pdbx_description
1 polymer ?
#
loop_
_entity_poly.entity_id
_entity_poly.type
_entity_poly.pdbx_seq_one_letter_code
_entity_poly.pdbx_strand_id
1 'polypeptide(L)'
;MGLIVLAFCYFLWTDKQAVEDIQRQLQGHGFPKPMDVDATCEPQRPAQKRLVDALTAPVDDTLEGYYQRRDNLIDAIVAYCSVVEGRTVRRTNSSAVSKPATSPDSRPSEESPLEVAMLSVFIKHEKERPRRCFLCIGAALSLEANVPRLKELTHEFYTPGDLSKHFRRRHLNQLSTDAKLRCEACDLDLECEMHLKSHALKVYGTVP
;
A
#
# COMPACT_ATOMS: atom_id res chain seq x y z
N MET A 1 -27.46 -22.66 -5.19
CA MET A 1 -27.15 -21.76 -4.06
C MET A 1 -25.66 -21.48 -4.05
N GLY A 2 -25.29 -20.20 -3.94
CA GLY A 2 -24.00 -19.75 -3.42
C GLY A 2 -22.75 -19.91 -4.30
N LEU A 3 -22.64 -19.16 -5.40
CA LEU A 3 -21.33 -18.85 -5.98
C LEU A 3 -20.95 -17.42 -5.56
N ILE A 4 -20.21 -17.33 -4.45
CA ILE A 4 -19.51 -16.10 -4.04
C ILE A 4 -18.32 -15.97 -4.99
N VAL A 5 -18.45 -15.04 -5.94
CA VAL A 5 -17.43 -14.68 -6.92
C VAL A 5 -16.33 -13.90 -6.18
N LEU A 6 -15.23 -14.57 -5.82
CA LEU A 6 -13.95 -13.91 -5.56
C LEU A 6 -13.23 -13.72 -6.89
N ALA A 7 -13.69 -12.75 -7.68
CA ALA A 7 -12.94 -12.21 -8.81
C ALA A 7 -12.26 -10.92 -8.33
N PHE A 8 -11.13 -11.06 -7.64
CA PHE A 8 -10.24 -9.93 -7.40
C PHE A 8 -9.41 -9.68 -8.67
N CYS A 9 -9.99 -8.98 -9.64
CA CYS A 9 -9.26 -8.18 -10.60
C CYS A 9 -10.19 -7.08 -11.14
N TYR A 10 -9.70 -5.84 -11.07
CA TYR A 10 -10.40 -4.58 -11.26
C TYR A 10 -11.38 -4.53 -12.45
N PHE A 11 -12.67 -4.73 -12.16
CA PHE A 11 -13.74 -4.16 -12.98
C PHE A 11 -14.09 -2.78 -12.42
N LEU A 12 -14.10 -1.73 -13.26
CA LEU A 12 -14.80 -0.50 -12.92
C LEU A 12 -16.30 -0.82 -12.92
N TRP A 13 -16.83 -1.12 -11.73
CA TRP A 13 -18.24 -1.39 -11.57
C TRP A 13 -19.03 -0.11 -11.87
N THR A 14 -19.80 -0.12 -12.96
CA THR A 14 -20.75 0.96 -13.24
C THR A 14 -22.06 0.68 -12.51
N ASP A 15 -22.80 1.74 -12.15
CA ASP A 15 -24.10 1.60 -11.47
C ASP A 15 -25.13 0.80 -12.30
N LYS A 16 -24.88 0.68 -13.62
CA LYS A 16 -25.71 -0.08 -14.56
C LYS A 16 -25.24 -1.53 -14.78
N GLN A 17 -24.04 -1.89 -14.32
CA GLN A 17 -23.44 -3.20 -14.59
C GLN A 17 -24.31 -4.35 -14.07
N ALA A 18 -24.91 -4.18 -12.90
CA ALA A 18 -25.81 -5.17 -12.32
C ALA A 18 -27.03 -5.44 -13.22
N VAL A 19 -27.61 -4.37 -13.79
CA VAL A 19 -28.79 -4.48 -14.67
C VAL A 19 -28.42 -5.18 -15.97
N GLU A 20 -27.27 -4.83 -16.55
CA GLU A 20 -26.77 -5.43 -17.79
C GLU A 20 -26.41 -6.92 -17.63
N ASP A 21 -25.83 -7.29 -16.48
CA ASP A 21 -25.47 -8.68 -16.17
C ASP A 21 -26.73 -9.53 -15.94
N ILE A 22 -27.73 -9.00 -15.23
CA ILE A 22 -29.04 -9.66 -15.07
C ILE A 22 -29.71 -9.85 -16.43
N GLN A 23 -29.69 -8.83 -17.29
CA GLN A 23 -30.32 -8.92 -18.60
C GLN A 23 -29.62 -9.95 -19.51
N ARG A 24 -28.30 -10.06 -19.46
CA ARG A 24 -27.54 -11.11 -20.17
C ARG A 24 -27.91 -12.50 -19.69
N GLN A 25 -28.02 -12.71 -18.38
CA GLN A 25 -28.44 -14.00 -17.81
C GLN A 25 -29.84 -14.40 -18.29
N LEU A 26 -30.79 -13.46 -18.30
CA LEU A 26 -32.15 -13.70 -18.79
C LEU A 26 -32.18 -14.02 -20.30
N GLN A 27 -31.22 -13.51 -21.06
CA GLN A 27 -31.04 -13.79 -22.49
C GLN A 27 -30.22 -15.06 -22.76
N GLY A 28 -29.76 -15.77 -21.72
CA GLY A 28 -28.93 -16.97 -21.86
C GLY A 28 -27.48 -16.69 -22.26
N HIS A 29 -27.04 -15.43 -22.21
CA HIS A 29 -25.65 -15.07 -22.42
C HIS A 29 -24.86 -15.21 -21.12
N GLY A 30 -23.71 -15.89 -21.18
CA GLY A 30 -22.77 -15.97 -20.07
C GLY A 30 -22.13 -14.61 -19.76
N PHE A 31 -21.43 -14.53 -18.64
CA PHE A 31 -20.67 -13.33 -18.29
C PHE A 31 -19.57 -13.05 -19.33
N PRO A 32 -19.26 -11.77 -19.60
CA PRO A 32 -18.14 -11.43 -20.46
C PRO A 32 -16.86 -12.06 -19.90
N LYS A 33 -16.05 -12.66 -20.78
CA LYS A 33 -14.73 -13.15 -20.39
C LYS A 33 -13.92 -11.97 -19.85
N PRO A 34 -13.26 -12.09 -18.69
CA PRO A 34 -12.35 -11.04 -18.25
C PRO A 34 -11.34 -10.79 -19.35
N MET A 35 -11.13 -9.51 -19.70
CA MET A 35 -10.02 -9.13 -20.56
C MET A 35 -8.71 -9.61 -19.91
N ASP A 36 -7.73 -9.95 -20.75
CA ASP A 36 -6.39 -10.34 -20.28
C ASP A 36 -5.95 -9.39 -19.17
N VAL A 37 -5.53 -10.00 -18.07
CA VAL A 37 -5.19 -9.30 -16.84
C VAL A 37 -4.10 -8.29 -17.18
N ASP A 38 -4.46 -7.01 -17.16
CA ASP A 38 -3.53 -5.92 -17.37
C ASP A 38 -2.34 -6.08 -16.40
N ALA A 39 -1.14 -5.91 -16.93
CA ALA A 39 0.15 -6.13 -16.27
C ALA A 39 0.46 -5.10 -15.16
N THR A 40 -0.58 -4.51 -14.56
CA THR A 40 -0.53 -3.51 -13.49
C THR A 40 -0.67 -4.09 -12.09
N CYS A 41 -0.82 -5.41 -11.95
CA CYS A 41 -0.70 -6.08 -10.66
C CYS A 41 0.78 -6.27 -10.32
N GLU A 42 1.21 -5.78 -9.15
CA GLU A 42 2.53 -6.09 -8.58
C GLU A 42 2.82 -7.60 -8.70
N PRO A 43 4.06 -8.01 -9.02
CA PRO A 43 4.38 -9.42 -9.23
C PRO A 43 3.89 -10.27 -8.05
N GLN A 44 3.00 -11.22 -8.33
CA GLN A 44 2.45 -12.09 -7.29
C GLN A 44 3.60 -12.81 -6.58
N ARG A 45 3.62 -12.70 -5.24
CA ARG A 45 4.59 -13.44 -4.42
C ARG A 45 4.38 -14.95 -4.62
N PRO A 46 5.41 -15.79 -4.50
CA PRO A 46 5.34 -17.21 -4.85
C PRO A 46 4.17 -17.97 -4.21
N ALA A 47 3.89 -17.72 -2.93
CA ALA A 47 2.77 -18.35 -2.22
C ALA A 47 1.40 -17.85 -2.70
N GLN A 48 1.29 -16.57 -3.07
CA GLN A 48 0.06 -15.99 -3.60
C GLN A 48 -0.26 -16.55 -4.98
N LYS A 49 0.75 -16.66 -5.84
CA LYS A 49 0.62 -17.30 -7.15
C LYS A 49 0.15 -18.75 -7.01
N ARG A 50 0.82 -19.51 -6.13
CA ARG A 50 0.44 -20.90 -5.84
C ARG A 50 -1.01 -21.04 -5.37
N LEU A 51 -1.49 -20.11 -4.53
CA LEU A 51 -2.88 -20.10 -4.07
C LEU A 51 -3.85 -19.82 -5.23
N VAL A 52 -3.57 -18.82 -6.06
CA VAL A 52 -4.42 -18.47 -7.21
C VAL A 52 -4.47 -19.62 -8.22
N ASP A 53 -3.32 -20.23 -8.53
CA ASP A 53 -3.24 -21.37 -9.44
C ASP A 53 -4.06 -22.55 -8.90
N ALA A 54 -3.97 -22.85 -7.59
CA ALA A 54 -4.74 -23.95 -6.98
C ALA A 54 -6.25 -23.68 -6.92
N LEU A 55 -6.66 -22.42 -6.71
CA LEU A 55 -8.07 -22.03 -6.70
C LEU A 55 -8.70 -22.11 -8.10
N THR A 56 -7.93 -21.72 -9.12
CA THR A 56 -8.38 -21.66 -10.52
C THR A 56 -8.13 -22.95 -11.29
N ALA A 57 -7.47 -23.94 -10.67
CA ALA A 57 -7.25 -25.25 -11.26
C ALA A 57 -8.57 -25.88 -11.75
N PRO A 58 -8.62 -26.44 -12.97
CA PRO A 58 -9.81 -27.07 -13.51
C PRO A 58 -10.26 -28.25 -12.64
N VAL A 59 -11.57 -28.50 -12.63
CA VAL A 59 -12.13 -29.66 -11.94
C VAL A 59 -11.93 -30.87 -12.85
N ASP A 60 -11.25 -31.89 -12.32
CA ASP A 60 -11.03 -33.17 -12.98
C ASP A 60 -12.35 -33.97 -13.00
N ASP A 61 -12.56 -34.79 -14.03
CA ASP A 61 -13.74 -35.66 -14.16
C ASP A 61 -13.59 -36.99 -13.40
N THR A 62 -12.41 -37.23 -12.81
CA THR A 62 -12.11 -38.39 -11.98
C THR A 62 -12.17 -38.08 -10.48
N LEU A 63 -12.52 -39.10 -9.68
CA LEU A 63 -12.57 -38.99 -8.22
C LEU A 63 -11.17 -38.73 -7.64
N GLU A 64 -10.15 -39.42 -8.15
CA GLU A 64 -8.75 -39.25 -7.78
C GLU A 64 -8.25 -37.83 -8.10
N GLY A 65 -8.59 -37.30 -9.27
CA GLY A 65 -8.24 -35.93 -9.66
C GLY A 65 -8.91 -34.89 -8.76
N TYR A 66 -10.15 -35.13 -8.30
CA TYR A 66 -10.80 -34.29 -7.30
C TYR A 66 -10.03 -34.27 -5.97
N TYR A 67 -9.62 -35.44 -5.46
CA TYR A 67 -8.85 -35.52 -4.21
C TYR A 67 -7.50 -34.81 -4.35
N GLN A 68 -6.78 -35.03 -5.45
CA GLN A 68 -5.51 -34.35 -5.70
C GLN A 68 -5.68 -32.83 -5.76
N ARG A 69 -6.71 -32.33 -6.46
CA ARG A 69 -7.01 -30.90 -6.52
C ARG A 69 -7.30 -30.32 -5.14
N ARG A 70 -8.10 -31.04 -4.33
CA ARG A 70 -8.43 -30.62 -2.97
C ARG A 70 -7.19 -30.55 -2.08
N ASP A 71 -6.35 -31.59 -2.11
CA ASP A 71 -5.16 -31.65 -1.28
C ASP A 71 -4.14 -30.58 -1.71
N ASN A 72 -3.96 -30.38 -3.02
CA ASN A 72 -3.14 -29.28 -3.56
C ASN A 72 -3.65 -27.89 -3.12
N LEU A 73 -4.97 -27.69 -3.08
CA LEU A 73 -5.58 -26.45 -2.60
C LEU A 73 -5.34 -26.24 -1.10
N ILE A 74 -5.48 -27.29 -0.29
CA ILE A 74 -5.21 -27.25 1.15
C ILE A 74 -3.74 -26.86 1.39
N ASP A 75 -2.81 -27.51 0.70
CA ASP A 75 -1.38 -27.20 0.81
C ASP A 75 -1.06 -25.76 0.40
N ALA A 76 -1.70 -25.26 -0.66
CA ALA A 76 -1.54 -23.88 -1.10
C ALA A 76 -2.08 -22.88 -0.07
N ILE A 77 -3.22 -23.17 0.56
CA ILE A 77 -3.78 -22.35 1.65
C ILE A 77 -2.84 -22.35 2.86
N VAL A 78 -2.35 -23.51 3.30
CA VAL A 78 -1.43 -23.62 4.43
C VAL A 78 -0.14 -22.83 4.17
N ALA A 79 0.42 -22.96 2.97
CA ALA A 79 1.59 -22.20 2.55
C ALA A 79 1.33 -20.69 2.55
N TYR A 80 0.13 -20.27 2.15
CA TYR A 80 -0.26 -18.86 2.13
C TYR A 80 -0.52 -18.28 3.52
N CYS A 81 -1.14 -19.02 4.43
CA CYS A 81 -1.47 -18.54 5.78
C CYS A 81 -0.25 -18.11 6.60
N SER A 82 0.94 -18.60 6.26
CA SER A 82 2.20 -18.19 6.91
C SER A 82 2.78 -16.88 6.35
N VAL A 83 2.18 -16.33 5.30
CA VAL A 83 2.65 -15.11 4.64
C VAL A 83 2.04 -13.89 5.30
N VAL A 84 2.90 -12.98 5.76
CA VAL A 84 2.46 -11.64 6.18
C VAL A 84 2.26 -10.78 4.93
N GLU A 85 0.99 -10.55 4.59
CA GLU A 85 0.63 -9.58 3.54
C GLU A 85 0.94 -8.16 4.01
N GLY A 86 1.49 -7.34 3.11
CA GLY A 86 1.74 -5.92 3.36
C GLY A 86 0.43 -5.15 3.56
N ARG A 87 0.53 -3.87 3.90
CA ARG A 87 -0.65 -3.01 4.09
C ARG A 87 -1.41 -2.89 2.75
N THR A 88 -2.66 -3.34 2.72
CA THR A 88 -3.55 -3.15 1.56
C THR A 88 -3.85 -1.67 1.40
N VAL A 89 -3.27 -1.04 0.37
CA VAL A 89 -3.62 0.34 0.01
C VAL A 89 -5.01 0.30 -0.61
N ARG A 90 -6.01 0.84 0.09
CA ARG A 90 -7.37 1.00 -0.46
C ARG A 90 -7.28 1.93 -1.67
N ARG A 91 -7.44 1.38 -2.86
CA ARG A 91 -7.40 2.13 -4.12
C ARG A 91 -8.56 3.12 -4.10
N THR A 92 -8.24 4.41 -4.01
CA THR A 92 -9.20 5.48 -4.25
C THR A 92 -9.37 5.60 -5.76
N ASN A 93 -10.61 5.46 -6.24
CA ASN A 93 -10.99 5.89 -7.57
C ASN A 93 -10.83 7.42 -7.61
N SER A 94 -9.64 7.89 -7.94
CA SER A 94 -9.41 9.28 -8.31
C SER A 94 -9.54 9.35 -9.82
N SER A 95 -10.70 9.82 -10.28
CA SER A 95 -10.81 10.41 -11.61
C SER A 95 -9.84 11.60 -11.64
N ALA A 96 -8.63 11.36 -12.15
CA ALA A 96 -7.67 12.42 -12.41
C ALA A 96 -8.18 13.21 -13.62
N VAL A 97 -8.94 14.27 -13.34
CA VAL A 97 -9.18 15.35 -14.30
C VAL A 97 -7.83 15.99 -14.58
N SER A 98 -7.28 15.69 -15.75
CA SER A 98 -6.17 16.41 -16.35
C SER A 98 -6.58 17.87 -16.56
N LYS A 99 -5.73 18.80 -16.07
CA LYS A 99 -5.73 20.19 -16.52
C LYS A 99 -4.31 20.60 -16.92
N PRO A 100 -4.18 21.51 -17.90
CA PRO A 100 -3.04 21.55 -18.79
C PRO A 100 -1.90 22.41 -18.24
N ALA A 101 -0.72 22.11 -18.76
CA ALA A 101 0.53 22.81 -18.54
C ALA A 101 0.49 24.28 -19.00
N THR A 102 1.14 25.13 -18.21
CA THR A 102 1.74 26.39 -18.67
C THR A 102 3.13 26.51 -18.08
N SER A 103 4.15 26.44 -18.94
CA SER A 103 5.56 26.78 -18.71
C SER A 103 5.76 28.32 -18.81
N PRO A 104 6.94 28.94 -18.55
CA PRO A 104 8.28 28.33 -18.48
C PRO A 104 9.24 28.88 -17.40
N ASP A 105 10.38 28.21 -17.32
CA ASP A 105 11.69 28.74 -16.92
C ASP A 105 12.07 28.71 -15.43
N SER A 106 12.62 27.55 -15.04
CA SER A 106 13.83 27.41 -14.22
C SER A 106 14.18 25.93 -14.30
N ARG A 107 15.37 25.59 -14.80
CA ARG A 107 15.86 24.20 -14.82
C ARG A 107 15.70 23.63 -13.40
N PRO A 108 14.86 22.62 -13.15
CA PRO A 108 14.94 21.92 -11.89
C PRO A 108 16.27 21.18 -11.93
N SER A 109 17.11 21.42 -10.94
CA SER A 109 18.04 20.38 -10.52
C SER A 109 17.22 19.08 -10.44
N GLU A 110 17.73 17.98 -10.97
CA GLU A 110 17.10 16.66 -10.86
C GLU A 110 17.11 16.28 -9.37
N GLU A 111 16.23 16.89 -8.57
CA GLU A 111 16.11 16.67 -7.14
C GLU A 111 15.72 15.22 -6.95
N SER A 112 16.53 14.51 -6.16
CA SER A 112 16.28 13.09 -5.94
C SER A 112 14.90 12.93 -5.28
N PRO A 113 14.14 11.87 -5.59
CA PRO A 113 12.85 11.62 -4.96
C PRO A 113 12.91 11.63 -3.41
N LEU A 114 14.09 11.34 -2.84
CA LEU A 114 14.35 11.38 -1.41
C LEU A 114 14.47 12.81 -0.87
N GLU A 115 15.14 13.72 -1.59
CA GLU A 115 15.24 15.14 -1.23
C GLU A 115 13.85 15.80 -1.21
N VAL A 116 13.03 15.53 -2.24
CA VAL A 116 11.64 16.01 -2.29
C VAL A 116 10.82 15.47 -1.11
N ALA A 117 10.98 14.19 -0.78
CA ALA A 117 10.31 13.59 0.36
C ALA A 117 10.77 14.20 1.69
N MET A 118 12.06 14.53 1.83
CA MET A 118 12.64 15.19 2.99
C MET A 118 12.09 16.59 3.20
N LEU A 119 12.02 17.40 2.14
CA LEU A 119 11.46 18.75 2.26
C LEU A 119 9.97 18.72 2.63
N SER A 120 9.23 17.68 2.22
CA SER A 120 7.79 17.57 2.47
C SER A 120 7.39 17.22 3.91
N VAL A 121 8.33 16.82 4.78
CA VAL A 121 7.99 16.54 6.19
C VAL A 121 7.98 17.80 7.05
N PHE A 122 8.71 18.85 6.66
CA PHE A 122 8.78 20.10 7.42
C PHE A 122 7.52 20.94 7.20
N ILE A 123 6.94 21.41 8.30
CA ILE A 123 5.82 22.34 8.21
C ILE A 123 6.33 23.75 7.94
N LYS A 124 5.62 24.50 7.10
CA LYS A 124 5.86 25.93 6.88
C LYS A 124 5.01 26.80 7.80
N HIS A 125 3.87 26.27 8.25
CA HIS A 125 2.91 26.95 9.12
C HIS A 125 2.39 26.00 10.22
N GLU A 126 2.10 26.52 11.41
CA GLU A 126 1.71 25.71 12.58
C GLU A 126 0.46 24.83 12.40
N LYS A 127 -0.42 25.20 11.46
CA LYS A 127 -1.65 24.44 11.16
C LYS A 127 -1.46 23.36 10.11
N GLU A 128 -0.30 23.33 9.45
CA GLU A 128 0.01 22.34 8.44
C GLU A 128 0.19 20.96 9.07
N ARG A 129 -0.31 19.94 8.40
CA ARG A 129 -0.27 18.55 8.86
C ARG A 129 0.30 17.70 7.74
N PRO A 130 1.58 17.30 7.82
CA PRO A 130 2.20 16.55 6.76
C PRO A 130 1.62 15.14 6.69
N ARG A 131 1.96 14.47 5.60
CA ARG A 131 1.51 13.11 5.29
C ARG A 131 2.66 12.13 5.16
N ARG A 132 3.90 12.53 5.38
CA ARG A 132 5.07 11.64 5.44
C ARG A 132 5.60 11.57 6.87
N CYS A 133 6.14 10.43 7.27
CA CYS A 133 6.71 10.27 8.60
C CYS A 133 8.18 10.68 8.62
N PHE A 134 8.50 11.75 9.36
CA PHE A 134 9.87 12.28 9.46
C PHE A 134 10.89 11.25 9.97
N LEU A 135 10.49 10.31 10.84
CA LEU A 135 11.38 9.24 11.30
C LEU A 135 11.59 8.15 10.24
N CYS A 136 10.58 7.85 9.42
CA CYS A 136 10.74 6.93 8.29
C CYS A 136 11.63 7.56 7.21
N ILE A 137 11.43 8.84 6.92
CA ILE A 137 12.30 9.61 6.04
C ILE A 137 13.73 9.66 6.58
N GLY A 138 13.90 9.92 7.88
CA GLY A 138 15.20 9.86 8.53
C GLY A 138 15.90 8.53 8.34
N ALA A 139 15.18 7.42 8.55
CA ALA A 139 15.71 6.08 8.29
C ALA A 139 16.04 5.82 6.81
N ALA A 140 15.29 6.44 5.88
CA ALA A 140 15.58 6.37 4.45
C ALA A 140 16.87 7.12 4.08
N LEU A 141 17.17 8.25 4.74
CA LEU A 141 18.41 9.00 4.55
C LEU A 141 19.63 8.22 5.04
N SER A 142 19.47 7.38 6.05
CA SER A 142 20.53 6.49 6.55
C SER A 142 20.71 5.20 5.74
N LEU A 143 19.88 4.96 4.72
CA LEU A 143 19.98 3.78 3.83
C LEU A 143 20.62 4.16 2.50
N GLU A 144 21.40 3.23 1.93
CA GLU A 144 21.89 3.34 0.55
C GLU A 144 20.69 3.37 -0.43
N ALA A 145 20.74 4.26 -1.44
CA ALA A 145 19.59 4.67 -2.26
C ALA A 145 18.90 3.57 -3.11
N ASN A 146 19.40 2.32 -3.11
CA ASN A 146 18.94 1.23 -3.97
C ASN A 146 18.22 0.08 -3.24
N VAL A 147 17.74 0.30 -2.00
CA VAL A 147 17.01 -0.72 -1.23
C VAL A 147 15.50 -0.63 -1.49
N PRO A 148 14.78 -1.74 -1.79
CA PRO A 148 13.32 -1.76 -1.99
C PRO A 148 12.51 -1.10 -0.87
N ARG A 149 13.07 -1.02 0.35
CA ARG A 149 12.49 -0.35 1.52
C ARG A 149 12.37 1.16 1.38
N LEU A 150 13.10 1.79 0.45
CA LEU A 150 13.06 3.24 0.26
C LEU A 150 11.64 3.72 -0.05
N LYS A 151 10.91 3.04 -0.94
CA LYS A 151 9.52 3.36 -1.26
C LYS A 151 8.59 3.23 -0.05
N GLU A 152 8.81 2.24 0.81
CA GLU A 152 7.99 2.03 2.01
C GLU A 152 8.23 3.14 3.06
N LEU A 153 9.47 3.59 3.18
CA LEU A 153 9.88 4.62 4.14
C LEU A 153 9.53 6.03 3.67
N THR A 154 9.52 6.29 2.35
CA THR A 154 9.18 7.60 1.77
C THR A 154 7.72 7.76 1.35
N HIS A 155 6.90 6.72 1.56
CA HIS A 155 5.49 6.77 1.16
C HIS A 155 4.71 7.87 1.90
N GLU A 156 3.67 8.36 1.21
CA GLU A 156 2.74 9.33 1.74
C GLU A 156 1.48 8.64 2.29
N PHE A 157 1.12 8.96 3.53
CA PHE A 157 -0.12 8.52 4.16
C PHE A 157 -1.33 9.24 3.55
N TYR A 158 -2.46 8.54 3.49
CA TYR A 158 -3.69 9.09 2.93
C TYR A 158 -4.22 10.28 3.73
N THR A 159 -4.19 10.21 5.07
CA THR A 159 -4.53 11.33 5.95
C THR A 159 -3.43 11.59 6.98
N PRO A 160 -3.32 12.83 7.50
CA PRO A 160 -2.44 13.11 8.64
C PRO A 160 -2.80 12.31 9.90
N GLY A 161 -4.08 11.89 10.03
CA GLY A 161 -4.51 11.00 11.09
C GLY A 161 -3.91 9.60 10.99
N ASP A 162 -3.73 9.09 9.76
CA ASP A 162 -3.08 7.79 9.53
C ASP A 162 -1.58 7.87 9.82
N LEU A 163 -0.94 8.99 9.45
CA LEU A 163 0.43 9.30 9.86
C LEU A 163 0.56 9.29 11.39
N SER A 164 -0.36 9.98 12.10
CA SER A 164 -0.36 10.06 13.57
C SER A 164 -0.50 8.67 14.22
N LYS A 165 -1.40 7.82 13.67
CA LYS A 165 -1.54 6.42 14.11
C LYS A 165 -0.27 5.61 13.85
N HIS A 166 0.34 5.78 12.68
CA HIS A 166 1.59 5.11 12.34
C HIS A 166 2.71 5.52 13.30
N PHE A 167 2.88 6.82 13.53
CA PHE A 167 3.87 7.38 14.45
C PHE A 167 3.75 6.78 15.85
N ARG A 168 2.54 6.73 16.41
CA ARG A 168 2.29 6.04 17.69
C ARG A 168 2.69 4.58 17.68
N ARG A 169 2.15 3.80 16.74
CA ARG A 169 2.27 2.33 16.76
C ARG A 169 3.68 1.84 16.44
N ARG A 170 4.36 2.51 15.51
CA ARG A 170 5.67 2.07 15.01
C ARG A 170 6.81 2.75 15.73
N HIS A 171 6.68 4.03 16.04
CA HIS A 171 7.79 4.78 16.64
C HIS A 171 7.64 4.92 18.14
N LEU A 172 6.52 5.44 18.66
CA LEU A 172 6.36 5.68 20.10
C LEU A 172 6.24 4.40 20.93
N ASN A 173 5.36 3.46 20.53
CA ASN A 173 5.12 2.24 21.30
C ASN A 173 6.29 1.24 21.28
N GLN A 174 7.25 1.44 20.37
CA GLN A 174 8.43 0.58 20.24
C GLN A 174 9.69 1.25 20.82
N LEU A 175 9.56 2.42 21.46
CA LEU A 175 10.67 3.04 22.17
C LEU A 175 11.02 2.19 23.39
N SER A 176 12.26 1.71 23.46
CA SER A 176 12.81 1.21 24.71
C SER A 176 13.18 2.40 25.60
N THR A 177 13.08 2.23 26.92
CA THR A 177 13.34 3.27 27.92
C THR A 177 14.77 3.84 27.85
N ASP A 178 15.72 3.06 27.31
CA ASP A 178 17.14 3.45 27.18
C ASP A 178 17.60 3.69 25.71
N ALA A 179 16.67 3.74 24.75
CA ALA A 179 17.04 4.04 23.36
C ALA A 179 17.51 5.50 23.23
N LYS A 180 18.74 5.71 22.74
CA LYS A 180 19.15 7.00 22.19
C LYS A 180 18.35 7.26 20.92
N LEU A 181 17.49 8.27 20.93
CA LEU A 181 16.68 8.66 19.78
C LEU A 181 17.36 9.84 19.11
N ARG A 182 17.63 9.72 17.81
CA ARG A 182 18.13 10.83 16.99
C ARG A 182 17.15 11.08 15.85
N CYS A 183 16.86 12.35 15.60
CA CYS A 183 16.14 12.77 14.43
C CYS A 183 17.12 12.96 13.28
N GLU A 184 17.24 11.98 12.39
CA GLU A 184 18.15 12.04 11.24
C GLU A 184 17.79 13.14 10.23
N ALA A 185 16.54 13.64 10.24
CA ALA A 185 16.13 14.75 9.37
C ALA A 185 16.53 16.13 9.90
N CYS A 186 16.73 16.27 11.22
CA CYS A 186 17.18 17.52 11.87
C CYS A 186 18.62 17.45 12.40
N ASP A 187 19.22 16.26 12.39
CA ASP A 187 20.44 15.94 13.12
C ASP A 187 20.37 16.38 14.61
N LEU A 188 19.30 15.97 15.30
CA LEU A 188 19.04 16.35 16.69
C LEU A 188 18.83 15.13 17.58
N ASP A 189 19.58 15.06 18.68
CA ASP A 189 19.39 14.06 19.72
C ASP A 189 18.17 14.37 20.60
N LEU A 190 17.35 13.35 20.83
CA LEU A 190 16.10 13.38 21.56
C LEU A 190 16.23 12.50 22.80
N GLU A 191 16.33 13.16 23.95
CA GLU A 191 16.64 12.52 25.24
C GLU A 191 15.54 11.60 25.78
N CYS A 192 14.27 11.90 25.49
CA CYS A 192 13.15 11.12 26.00
C CYS A 192 11.92 11.17 25.08
N GLU A 193 10.94 10.30 25.35
CA GLU A 193 9.67 10.25 24.62
C GLU A 193 8.95 11.61 24.59
N MET A 194 8.95 12.36 25.71
CA MET A 194 8.33 13.68 25.75
C MET A 194 9.03 14.67 24.81
N HIS A 195 10.36 14.61 24.72
CA HIS A 195 11.14 15.44 23.81
C HIS A 195 10.80 15.08 22.35
N LEU A 196 10.75 13.79 22.02
CA LEU A 196 10.34 13.33 20.69
C LEU A 196 8.91 13.78 20.34
N LYS A 197 7.95 13.67 21.27
CA LYS A 197 6.57 14.12 21.06
C LYS A 197 6.48 15.63 20.81
N SER A 198 7.21 16.43 21.60
CA SER A 198 7.27 17.89 21.41
C SER A 198 7.91 18.25 20.07
N HIS A 199 9.00 17.57 19.71
CA HIS A 199 9.71 17.76 18.45
C HIS A 199 8.82 17.40 17.24
N ALA A 200 8.14 16.25 17.28
CA ALA A 200 7.20 15.81 16.25
C ALA A 200 6.09 16.84 15.99
N LEU A 201 5.54 17.44 17.05
CA LEU A 201 4.48 18.44 16.93
C LEU A 201 5.00 19.78 16.40
N LYS A 202 6.10 20.30 16.97
CA LYS A 202 6.60 21.65 16.69
C LYS A 202 7.30 21.77 15.35
N VAL A 203 8.11 20.78 14.97
CA VAL A 203 8.93 20.81 13.76
C VAL A 203 8.21 20.19 12.57
N TYR A 204 7.40 19.15 12.83
CA TYR A 204 6.79 18.34 11.78
C TYR A 204 5.26 18.30 11.85
N GLY A 205 4.60 19.07 12.72
CA GLY A 205 3.13 19.12 12.81
C GLY A 205 2.45 17.77 13.07
N THR A 206 3.20 16.74 13.45
CA THR A 206 2.70 15.38 13.65
C THR A 206 2.15 15.29 15.06
N VAL A 207 0.86 14.96 15.20
CA VAL A 207 0.23 14.84 16.51
C VAL A 207 0.49 13.45 17.09
N PRO A 208 1.17 13.36 18.25
CA PRO A 208 1.40 12.11 18.96
C PRO A 208 0.12 11.45 19.47
#